data_AF-A0A7V3A7J1-F1
#
_entry.id   AF-A0A7V3A7J1-F1
#
_cell.length_a   1.000
_cell.length_b   1.000
_cell.length_c   1.000
_cell.angle_alpha   90.00
_cell.angle_beta   90.00
_cell.angle_gamma   90.00
#
_symmetry.space_group_name_H-M   'P 1'
#
loop_
_entity.id
_entity.type
_entity.pdbx_description
1 polymer ?
#
loop_
_entity_poly.entity_id
_entity_poly.type
_entity_poly.pdbx_seq_one_letter_code
_entity_poly.pdbx_strand_id
1 'polypeptide(L)'
;MNEIEELMKVEVNNLPPLQPMLYDDLHQNVLKNLHLELGSGPFLYLISPSYSVLNTMPAEPVVDFLNRKENLLNYLKEYIIQNLALYTVILEMSSYFIEQNNYLVLARFREKTGDGRKFELKFYTHEPKELLNNYKDKIYIGRDFIDLLNFKRKYWGIKDFIISIKEQYDRLLDKAEARIKNPLEYSSFFQEIKESVNEAYNESLLILQSLPPYPELDKLSGKELIDINSQYREITHFLVELRDEVDEFENLLRYKKEADFVRYVTKFKKDLTNLISYLNIKINGVLGYRISTYKFKHS
;
A
#
# COMPACT_ATOMS: atom_id res chain seq x y z
N MET A 1 -9.68 -16.45 6.09
CA MET A 1 -8.53 -15.81 5.42
C MET A 1 -7.71 -16.99 4.97
N ASN A 2 -7.61 -17.21 3.66
CA ASN A 2 -7.16 -18.49 3.11
C ASN A 2 -5.94 -18.28 2.19
N GLU A 3 -5.13 -17.27 2.47
CA GLU A 3 -3.99 -16.87 1.63
C GLU A 3 -3.01 -18.02 1.45
N ILE A 4 -2.79 -18.87 2.46
CA ILE A 4 -1.92 -20.04 2.36
C ILE A 4 -2.50 -21.07 1.38
N GLU A 5 -3.80 -21.38 1.49
CA GLU A 5 -4.48 -22.34 0.61
C GLU A 5 -4.46 -21.88 -0.85
N GLU A 6 -4.59 -20.58 -1.09
CA GLU A 6 -4.55 -20.00 -2.44
C GLU A 6 -3.13 -19.94 -2.99
N LEU A 7 -2.14 -19.52 -2.18
CA LEU A 7 -0.73 -19.54 -2.58
C LEU A 7 -0.20 -20.96 -2.79
N MET A 8 -0.77 -21.97 -2.13
CA MET A 8 -0.40 -23.37 -2.34
C MET A 8 -0.67 -23.82 -3.78
N LYS A 9 -1.69 -23.23 -4.44
CA LYS A 9 -2.04 -23.51 -5.85
C LYS A 9 -1.10 -22.83 -6.84
N VAL A 10 -0.27 -21.88 -6.39
CA VAL A 10 0.62 -21.12 -7.25
C VAL A 10 1.93 -21.89 -7.44
N GLU A 11 2.30 -22.09 -8.70
CA GLU A 11 3.60 -22.63 -9.08
C GLU A 11 4.53 -21.50 -9.48
N VAL A 12 5.69 -21.39 -8.81
CA VAL A 12 6.65 -20.30 -9.03
C VAL A 12 7.14 -20.23 -10.48
N ASN A 13 7.24 -21.38 -11.15
CA ASN A 13 7.65 -21.46 -12.56
C ASN A 13 6.62 -20.87 -13.54
N ASN A 14 5.37 -20.66 -13.10
CA ASN A 14 4.33 -20.02 -13.89
C ASN A 14 4.26 -18.50 -13.66
N LEU A 15 5.07 -17.96 -12.75
CA LEU A 15 5.11 -16.54 -12.46
C LEU A 15 6.06 -15.81 -13.42
N PRO A 16 5.81 -14.53 -13.73
CA PRO A 16 6.75 -13.71 -14.49
C PRO A 16 8.11 -13.66 -13.80
N PRO A 17 9.22 -13.59 -14.56
CA PRO A 17 10.53 -13.44 -13.95
C PRO A 17 10.63 -12.11 -13.20
N LEU A 18 11.32 -12.15 -12.05
CA LEU A 18 11.67 -10.97 -11.28
C LEU A 18 12.54 -10.05 -12.14
N GLN A 19 12.31 -8.74 -12.04
CA GLN A 19 13.10 -7.77 -12.78
C GLN A 19 14.48 -7.62 -12.15
N PRO A 20 15.57 -7.48 -12.93
CA PRO A 20 16.86 -7.13 -12.37
C PRO A 20 16.78 -5.69 -11.82
N MET A 21 16.92 -5.54 -10.50
CA MET A 21 16.90 -4.25 -9.82
C MET A 21 18.10 -4.10 -8.90
N LEU A 22 18.66 -2.89 -8.86
CA LEU A 22 19.65 -2.50 -7.86
C LEU A 22 18.92 -1.84 -6.69
N TYR A 23 19.02 -2.44 -5.51
CA TYR A 23 18.44 -1.90 -4.28
C TYR A 23 19.46 -1.06 -3.52
N ASP A 24 18.97 0.03 -2.93
CA ASP A 24 19.70 0.75 -1.88
C ASP A 24 19.71 -0.03 -0.55
N ASP A 25 20.40 0.51 0.45
CA ASP A 25 20.55 -0.12 1.76
C ASP A 25 19.20 -0.32 2.48
N LEU A 26 18.26 0.62 2.34
CA LEU A 26 16.93 0.51 2.94
C LEU A 26 16.19 -0.71 2.40
N HIS A 27 16.09 -0.83 1.08
CA HIS A 27 15.39 -1.94 0.44
C HIS A 27 16.08 -3.29 0.68
N GLN A 28 17.41 -3.34 0.62
CA GLN A 28 18.16 -4.57 0.90
C GLN A 28 18.00 -5.04 2.35
N ASN A 29 18.05 -4.13 3.31
CA ASN A 29 17.91 -4.50 4.72
C ASN A 29 16.46 -4.86 5.07
N VAL A 30 15.47 -4.20 4.46
CA VAL A 30 14.06 -4.60 4.60
C VAL A 30 13.85 -5.99 3.98
N LEU A 31 14.38 -6.29 2.80
CA LEU A 31 14.27 -7.63 2.19
C LEU A 31 14.78 -8.74 3.12
N LYS A 32 15.93 -8.52 3.77
CA LYS A 32 16.53 -9.46 4.73
C LYS A 32 15.66 -9.64 5.97
N ASN A 33 14.95 -8.61 6.41
CA ASN A 33 14.16 -8.60 7.64
C ASN A 33 12.64 -8.64 7.40
N LEU A 34 12.20 -8.92 6.16
CA LEU A 34 10.80 -8.96 5.78
C LEU A 34 10.13 -10.21 6.34
N HIS A 35 9.14 -9.99 7.20
CA HIS A 35 8.23 -10.99 7.72
C HIS A 35 6.95 -11.01 6.89
N LEU A 36 6.33 -12.19 6.78
CA LEU A 36 5.06 -12.35 6.08
C LEU A 36 3.96 -12.66 7.09
N GLU A 37 2.77 -12.09 6.89
CA GLU A 37 1.57 -12.49 7.63
C GLU A 37 0.54 -13.06 6.66
N LEU A 38 0.29 -14.36 6.78
CA LEU A 38 -0.59 -15.12 5.90
C LEU A 38 -1.72 -15.78 6.70
N GLY A 39 -2.94 -15.74 6.18
CA GLY A 39 -4.08 -16.42 6.79
C GLY A 39 -4.19 -17.87 6.36
N SER A 40 -4.60 -18.72 7.28
CA SER A 40 -5.18 -20.04 6.99
C SER A 40 -6.27 -20.35 8.01
N GLY A 41 -7.48 -20.59 7.50
CA GLY A 41 -8.68 -20.75 8.31
C GLY A 41 -8.96 -19.51 9.19
N PRO A 42 -9.13 -19.68 10.52
CA PRO A 42 -9.39 -18.59 11.45
C PRO A 42 -8.11 -17.91 11.96
N PHE A 43 -6.92 -18.41 11.61
CA PHE A 43 -5.65 -17.96 12.17
C PHE A 43 -4.87 -17.10 11.17
N LEU A 44 -4.10 -16.17 11.72
CA LEU A 44 -3.10 -15.38 10.99
C LEU A 44 -1.72 -15.79 11.51
N TYR A 45 -0.89 -16.29 10.61
CA TYR A 45 0.45 -16.79 10.94
C TYR A 45 1.50 -15.72 10.64
N LEU A 46 2.31 -15.41 11.63
CA LEU A 46 3.48 -14.55 11.50
C LEU A 46 4.68 -15.41 11.13
N ILE A 47 5.19 -15.22 9.92
CA ILE A 47 6.27 -16.00 9.32
C ILE A 47 7.54 -15.15 9.32
N SER A 48 8.60 -15.68 9.92
CA SER A 48 9.92 -15.05 9.98
C SER A 48 10.57 -14.93 8.59
N PRO A 49 11.66 -14.14 8.46
CA PRO A 49 12.40 -14.05 7.21
C PRO A 49 13.02 -15.38 6.76
N SER A 50 13.19 -16.32 7.69
CA SER A 50 13.67 -17.70 7.49
C SER A 50 12.53 -18.74 7.47
N TYR A 51 11.29 -18.30 7.20
CA TYR A 51 10.12 -19.15 7.00
C TYR A 51 9.70 -20.02 8.19
N SER A 52 9.94 -19.54 9.41
CA SER A 52 9.45 -20.16 10.64
C SER A 52 8.23 -19.40 11.19
N VAL A 53 7.23 -20.11 11.71
CA VAL A 53 6.08 -19.47 12.37
C VAL A 53 6.47 -19.01 13.77
N LEU A 54 6.13 -17.76 14.12
CA LEU A 54 6.58 -17.12 15.36
C LEU A 54 5.49 -16.98 16.44
N ASN A 55 4.22 -16.86 16.05
CA ASN A 55 3.16 -16.41 16.96
C ASN A 55 2.23 -17.51 17.47
N THR A 56 2.30 -18.72 16.92
CA THR A 56 1.47 -19.86 17.32
C THR A 56 2.11 -21.17 16.85
N MET A 57 1.62 -22.31 17.36
CA MET A 57 1.94 -23.60 16.75
C MET A 57 1.32 -23.69 15.35
N PRO A 58 2.11 -23.98 14.30
CA PRO A 58 1.58 -24.09 12.94
C PRO A 58 0.73 -25.35 12.79
N ALA A 59 -0.41 -25.21 12.10
CA ALA A 59 -1.21 -26.36 11.67
C ALA A 59 -0.50 -27.11 10.52
N GLU A 60 -0.86 -28.38 10.31
CA GLU A 60 -0.26 -29.23 9.28
C GLU A 60 -0.26 -28.60 7.87
N PRO A 61 -1.34 -27.94 7.38
CA PRO A 61 -1.31 -27.28 6.07
C PRO A 61 -0.28 -26.14 5.97
N VAL A 62 -0.02 -25.45 7.09
CA VAL A 62 0.97 -24.36 7.16
C VAL A 62 2.37 -24.94 7.11
N VAL A 63 2.62 -26.03 7.84
CA VAL A 63 3.91 -26.75 7.79
C VAL A 63 4.17 -27.29 6.39
N ASP A 64 3.18 -27.90 5.75
CA ASP A 64 3.30 -28.41 4.37
C ASP A 64 3.63 -27.28 3.38
N PHE A 65 2.92 -26.16 3.49
CA PHE A 65 3.17 -24.98 2.66
C PHE A 65 4.60 -24.46 2.82
N LEU A 66 5.07 -24.24 4.04
CA LEU A 66 6.41 -23.71 4.31
C LEU A 66 7.51 -24.66 3.80
N ASN A 67 7.32 -25.97 3.93
CA ASN A 67 8.28 -26.97 3.45
C ASN A 67 8.32 -27.10 1.92
N ARG A 68 7.20 -26.88 1.23
CA ARG A 68 7.08 -27.14 -0.22
C ARG A 68 7.20 -25.90 -1.09
N LYS A 69 6.96 -24.72 -0.52
CA LYS A 69 6.85 -23.46 -1.28
C LYS A 69 7.94 -22.44 -0.95
N GLU A 70 9.11 -22.88 -0.48
CA GLU A 70 10.26 -22.00 -0.20
C GLU A 70 10.63 -21.09 -1.40
N ASN A 71 10.70 -21.65 -2.61
CA ASN A 71 11.00 -20.87 -3.81
C ASN A 71 9.93 -19.80 -4.11
N LEU A 72 8.66 -20.12 -3.86
CA LEU A 72 7.58 -19.15 -3.99
C LEU A 72 7.69 -18.06 -2.92
N LEU A 73 8.03 -18.42 -1.68
CA LEU A 73 8.21 -17.45 -0.61
C LEU A 73 9.39 -16.50 -0.86
N ASN A 74 10.49 -17.02 -1.43
CA ASN A 74 11.64 -16.21 -1.87
C ASN A 74 11.22 -15.25 -2.98
N TYR A 75 10.49 -15.77 -3.98
CA TYR A 75 9.92 -14.95 -5.06
C TYR A 75 9.02 -13.85 -4.51
N LEU A 76 8.10 -14.17 -3.59
CA LEU A 76 7.17 -13.20 -3.00
C LEU A 76 7.88 -12.09 -2.25
N LYS A 77 8.89 -12.41 -1.42
CA LYS A 77 9.67 -11.39 -0.70
C LYS A 77 10.34 -10.43 -1.68
N GLU A 78 11.02 -10.95 -2.69
CA GLU A 78 11.68 -10.14 -3.71
C GLU A 78 10.66 -9.30 -4.51
N TYR A 79 9.57 -9.93 -4.94
CA TYR A 79 8.50 -9.28 -5.69
C TYR A 79 7.85 -8.13 -4.91
N ILE A 80 7.63 -8.29 -3.60
CA ILE A 80 7.13 -7.23 -2.72
C ILE A 80 8.11 -6.05 -2.72
N ILE A 81 9.41 -6.30 -2.57
CA ILE A 81 10.42 -5.23 -2.52
C ILE A 81 10.51 -4.47 -3.85
N GLN A 82 10.42 -5.17 -4.98
CA GLN A 82 10.36 -4.53 -6.31
C GLN A 82 9.14 -3.61 -6.44
N ASN A 83 7.99 -4.05 -5.93
CA ASN A 83 6.77 -3.24 -5.95
C ASN A 83 6.87 -2.04 -5.00
N LEU A 84 7.41 -2.22 -3.80
CA LEU A 84 7.63 -1.12 -2.85
C LEU A 84 8.57 -0.06 -3.42
N ALA A 85 9.61 -0.46 -4.14
CA ALA A 85 10.59 0.45 -4.76
C ALA A 85 10.01 1.26 -5.94
N LEU A 86 9.16 0.65 -6.77
CA LEU A 86 8.66 1.26 -8.00
C LEU A 86 7.28 1.92 -7.87
N TYR A 87 6.35 1.28 -7.18
CA TYR A 87 4.92 1.62 -7.21
C TYR A 87 4.41 2.23 -5.92
N THR A 88 5.31 2.55 -4.98
CA THR A 88 4.97 3.21 -3.72
C THR A 88 6.11 4.12 -3.25
N VAL A 89 5.90 4.77 -2.11
CA VAL A 89 6.96 5.43 -1.31
C VAL A 89 6.90 5.01 0.16
N ILE A 90 6.33 3.84 0.46
CA ILE A 90 5.99 3.43 1.83
C ILE A 90 7.24 3.32 2.71
N LEU A 91 8.31 2.74 2.14
CA LEU A 91 9.57 2.56 2.85
C LEU A 91 10.25 3.90 3.05
N GLU A 92 10.35 4.74 2.01
CA GLU A 92 10.98 6.04 2.08
C GLU A 92 10.29 6.95 3.10
N MET A 93 8.96 7.03 3.05
CA MET A 93 8.14 7.84 3.96
C MET A 93 8.06 7.31 5.39
N SER A 94 8.59 6.12 5.66
CA SER A 94 8.58 5.51 6.99
C SER A 94 9.98 5.04 7.43
N SER A 95 11.01 5.45 6.70
CA SER A 95 12.41 5.03 6.87
C SER A 95 12.90 5.21 8.29
N TYR A 96 12.61 6.36 8.91
CA TYR A 96 12.94 6.64 10.31
C TYR A 96 12.48 5.53 11.27
N PHE A 97 11.22 5.12 11.20
CA PHE A 97 10.69 4.06 12.08
C PHE A 97 11.23 2.68 11.71
N ILE A 98 11.42 2.42 10.42
CA ILE A 98 11.94 1.16 9.91
C ILE A 98 13.38 0.96 10.39
N GLU A 99 14.24 1.97 10.27
CA GLU A 99 15.63 1.93 10.72
C GLU A 99 15.72 1.75 12.23
N GLN A 100 14.92 2.49 13.01
CA GLN A 100 14.84 2.31 14.47
C GLN A 100 14.42 0.89 14.88
N ASN A 101 13.62 0.23 14.04
CA ASN A 101 13.15 -1.13 14.26
C ASN A 101 14.01 -2.19 13.57
N ASN A 102 15.29 -1.90 13.30
CA ASN A 102 16.25 -2.80 12.65
C ASN A 102 15.75 -3.34 11.30
N TYR A 103 15.11 -2.48 10.52
CA TYR A 103 14.56 -2.78 9.21
C TYR A 103 13.46 -3.85 9.20
N LEU A 104 12.87 -4.17 10.36
CA LEU A 104 11.78 -5.12 10.47
C LEU A 104 10.52 -4.55 9.82
N VAL A 105 10.06 -5.22 8.76
CA VAL A 105 8.77 -4.94 8.11
C VAL A 105 7.94 -6.22 8.06
N LEU A 106 6.65 -6.07 8.33
CA LEU A 106 5.63 -7.11 8.26
C LEU A 106 4.77 -6.83 7.03
N ALA A 107 4.70 -7.76 6.10
CA ALA A 107 3.79 -7.71 4.96
C ALA A 107 2.60 -8.65 5.20
N ARG A 108 1.45 -8.07 5.54
CA ARG A 108 0.20 -8.81 5.72
C ARG A 108 -0.55 -8.93 4.42
N PHE A 109 -0.77 -10.16 3.98
CA PHE A 109 -1.54 -10.44 2.79
C PHE A 109 -3.04 -10.40 3.08
N ARG A 110 -3.78 -9.94 2.08
CA ARG A 110 -5.23 -10.09 2.00
C ARG A 110 -5.59 -10.36 0.56
N GLU A 111 -6.15 -11.52 0.30
CA GLU A 111 -6.59 -11.88 -1.04
C GLU A 111 -7.77 -11.02 -1.51
N LYS A 112 -7.77 -10.64 -2.80
CA LYS A 112 -8.83 -9.85 -3.43
C LYS A 112 -9.75 -10.65 -4.38
N THR A 113 -9.26 -11.73 -4.99
CA THR A 113 -9.93 -12.37 -6.14
C THR A 113 -10.27 -13.85 -5.99
N GLY A 114 -9.85 -14.54 -4.92
CA GLY A 114 -10.15 -15.95 -4.68
C GLY A 114 -9.43 -16.94 -5.61
N ASP A 115 -8.43 -16.46 -6.34
CA ASP A 115 -7.62 -17.21 -7.31
C ASP A 115 -6.11 -17.18 -6.98
N GLY A 116 -5.73 -16.68 -5.79
CA GLY A 116 -4.33 -16.57 -5.38
C GLY A 116 -3.49 -15.61 -6.22
N ARG A 117 -4.10 -14.75 -7.03
CA ARG A 117 -3.39 -13.87 -7.97
C ARG A 117 -3.19 -12.46 -7.44
N LYS A 118 -4.25 -11.83 -6.93
CA LYS A 118 -4.25 -10.42 -6.54
C LYS A 118 -4.38 -10.26 -5.04
N PHE A 119 -3.50 -9.44 -4.48
CA PHE A 119 -3.44 -9.19 -3.05
C PHE A 119 -3.40 -7.71 -2.73
N GLU A 120 -4.13 -7.33 -1.68
CA GLU A 120 -3.85 -6.12 -0.90
C GLU A 120 -2.82 -6.50 0.16
N LEU A 121 -1.73 -5.76 0.23
CA LEU A 121 -0.70 -5.91 1.24
C LEU A 121 -0.78 -4.76 2.23
N LYS A 122 -0.81 -5.06 3.53
CA LYS A 122 -0.68 -4.06 4.59
C LYS A 122 0.68 -4.19 5.24
N PHE A 123 1.37 -3.08 5.32
CA PHE A 123 2.72 -3.02 5.85
C PHE A 123 2.73 -2.44 7.25
N TYR A 124 3.54 -3.07 8.10
CA TYR A 124 3.79 -2.61 9.46
C TYR A 124 5.27 -2.70 9.79
N THR A 125 5.71 -1.93 10.77
CA THR A 125 7.01 -2.10 11.44
C THR A 125 6.79 -2.24 12.94
N HIS A 126 7.74 -2.87 13.65
CA HIS A 126 7.64 -3.13 15.08
C HIS A 126 9.03 -3.26 15.69
N GLU A 127 9.20 -2.84 16.93
CA GLU A 127 10.42 -3.12 17.70
C GLU A 127 10.64 -4.65 17.80
N PRO A 128 11.80 -5.19 17.32
CA PRO A 128 11.98 -6.63 17.21
C PRO A 128 11.86 -7.39 18.54
N LYS A 129 12.31 -6.79 19.64
CA LYS A 129 12.26 -7.41 20.99
C LYS A 129 10.84 -7.58 21.51
N GLU A 130 9.94 -6.73 21.05
CA GLU A 130 8.55 -6.66 21.51
C GLU A 130 7.58 -7.33 20.53
N LEU A 131 8.05 -7.84 19.39
CA LEU A 131 7.21 -8.36 18.32
C LEU A 131 6.22 -9.44 18.79
N LEU A 132 6.65 -10.33 19.70
CA LEU A 132 5.81 -11.41 20.21
C LEU A 132 5.05 -11.04 21.49
N ASN A 133 5.63 -10.20 22.33
CA ASN A 133 5.05 -9.81 23.61
C ASN A 133 3.95 -8.75 23.44
N ASN A 134 4.17 -7.79 22.54
CA ASN A 134 3.32 -6.62 22.33
C ASN A 134 2.93 -6.43 20.86
N TYR A 135 2.72 -7.53 20.13
CA TYR A 135 2.39 -7.56 18.70
C TYR A 135 1.29 -6.58 18.21
N LYS A 136 0.39 -6.14 19.10
CA LYS A 136 -0.67 -5.17 18.78
C LYS A 136 -0.14 -3.74 18.57
N ASP A 137 1.06 -3.45 19.07
CA ASP A 137 1.68 -2.14 19.07
C ASP A 137 2.45 -1.83 17.78
N LYS A 138 2.41 -2.75 16.79
CA LYS A 138 2.97 -2.51 15.46
C LYS A 138 2.47 -1.21 14.85
N ILE A 139 3.39 -0.48 14.25
CA ILE A 139 3.15 0.76 13.56
C ILE A 139 2.71 0.44 12.14
N TYR A 140 1.52 0.89 11.75
CA TYR A 140 1.08 0.79 10.36
C TYR A 140 1.84 1.81 9.50
N ILE A 141 2.44 1.35 8.40
CA ILE A 141 3.26 2.21 7.53
C ILE A 141 2.65 2.41 6.14
N GLY A 142 1.70 1.57 5.71
CA GLY A 142 0.96 1.79 4.47
C GLY A 142 0.36 0.51 3.89
N ARG A 143 -0.24 0.63 2.71
CA ARG A 143 -0.71 -0.50 1.90
C ARG A 143 -0.21 -0.44 0.47
N ASP A 144 -0.14 -1.59 -0.18
CA ASP A 144 0.09 -1.71 -1.62
C ASP A 144 -0.79 -2.81 -2.23
N PHE A 145 -0.84 -2.88 -3.55
CA PHE A 145 -1.63 -3.84 -4.32
C PHE A 145 -0.77 -4.55 -5.35
N ILE A 146 -0.79 -5.88 -5.34
CA ILE A 146 0.01 -6.68 -6.27
C ILE A 146 -0.85 -7.64 -7.08
N ASP A 147 -0.42 -7.92 -8.32
CA ASP A 147 -0.94 -8.97 -9.20
C ASP A 147 0.23 -9.87 -9.58
N LEU A 148 0.29 -11.08 -9.02
CA LEU A 148 1.43 -11.99 -9.20
C LEU A 148 1.71 -12.33 -10.67
N LEU A 149 0.73 -12.21 -11.57
CA LEU A 149 0.89 -12.46 -13.00
C LEU A 149 1.21 -11.21 -13.81
N ASN A 150 1.09 -10.00 -13.23
CA ASN A 150 1.29 -8.74 -13.94
C ASN A 150 2.05 -7.73 -13.08
N PHE A 151 3.38 -7.70 -13.23
CA PHE A 151 4.22 -6.72 -12.55
C PHE A 151 3.96 -5.28 -13.02
N LYS A 152 3.80 -5.06 -14.33
CA LYS A 152 3.55 -3.73 -14.88
C LYS A 152 2.11 -3.30 -14.60
N ARG A 153 1.94 -2.22 -13.83
CA ARG A 153 0.61 -1.71 -13.43
C ARG A 153 0.09 -0.65 -14.41
N LYS A 154 -1.19 -0.75 -14.77
CA LYS A 154 -1.87 0.29 -15.55
C LYS A 154 -1.91 1.59 -14.76
N TYR A 155 -1.67 2.72 -15.42
CA TYR A 155 -1.67 4.05 -14.80
C TYR A 155 -0.79 4.11 -13.54
N TRP A 156 0.35 3.41 -13.57
CA TRP A 156 1.26 3.25 -12.45
C TRP A 156 0.63 2.72 -11.15
N GLY A 157 -0.50 2.00 -11.24
CA GLY A 157 -1.20 1.40 -10.11
C GLY A 157 -2.15 2.33 -9.35
N ILE A 158 -2.28 3.60 -9.76
CA ILE A 158 -3.07 4.61 -9.03
C ILE A 158 -4.54 4.21 -8.87
N LYS A 159 -5.10 3.52 -9.87
CA LYS A 159 -6.50 3.06 -9.82
C LYS A 159 -6.81 2.23 -8.58
N ASP A 160 -5.94 1.29 -8.20
CA ASP A 160 -6.18 0.40 -7.06
C ASP A 160 -6.15 1.17 -5.73
N PHE A 161 -5.28 2.19 -5.63
CA PHE A 161 -5.26 3.10 -4.48
C PHE A 161 -6.54 3.95 -4.37
N ILE A 162 -7.00 4.55 -5.48
CA ILE A 162 -8.23 5.36 -5.50
C ILE A 162 -9.46 4.52 -5.10
N ILE A 163 -9.58 3.30 -5.66
CA ILE A 163 -10.66 2.38 -5.26
C ILE A 163 -10.54 2.03 -3.78
N SER A 164 -9.32 1.77 -3.30
CA SER A 164 -9.11 1.45 -1.90
C SER A 164 -9.42 2.62 -0.96
N ILE A 165 -9.27 3.89 -1.37
CA ILE A 165 -9.63 5.04 -0.53
C ILE A 165 -11.13 5.02 -0.23
N LYS A 166 -11.95 4.82 -1.26
CA LYS A 166 -13.40 4.69 -1.12
C LYS A 166 -13.80 3.50 -0.23
N GLU A 167 -13.26 2.32 -0.49
CA GLU A 167 -13.52 1.13 0.35
C GLU A 167 -13.09 1.32 1.81
N GLN A 168 -12.02 2.09 2.04
CA GLN A 168 -11.53 2.36 3.39
C GLN A 168 -12.46 3.29 4.15
N TYR A 169 -12.97 4.32 3.49
CA TYR A 169 -13.94 5.23 4.07
C TYR A 169 -15.25 4.52 4.45
N ASP A 170 -15.78 3.66 3.57
CA ASP A 170 -16.98 2.87 3.89
C ASP A 170 -16.77 2.02 5.15
N ARG A 171 -15.62 1.35 5.27
CA ARG A 171 -15.26 0.58 6.48
C ARG A 171 -15.04 1.46 7.70
N LEU A 172 -14.62 2.71 7.52
CA LEU A 172 -14.40 3.66 8.60
C LEU A 172 -15.74 4.06 9.22
N LEU A 173 -16.79 4.24 8.40
CA LEU A 173 -18.17 4.44 8.87
C LEU A 173 -18.67 3.25 9.71
N ASP A 174 -18.52 2.01 9.20
CA ASP A 174 -18.91 0.81 9.97
C ASP A 174 -18.19 0.73 11.32
N LYS A 175 -16.92 1.17 11.37
CA LYS A 175 -16.13 1.19 12.62
C LYS A 175 -16.54 2.32 13.54
N ALA A 176 -16.99 3.46 13.00
CA ALA A 176 -17.46 4.59 13.78
C ALA A 176 -18.71 4.21 14.56
N GLU A 177 -19.70 3.62 13.88
CA GLU A 177 -20.95 3.14 14.51
C GLU A 177 -20.69 2.15 15.64
N ALA A 178 -19.70 1.27 15.48
CA ALA A 178 -19.38 0.24 16.46
C ALA A 178 -18.48 0.72 17.63
N ARG A 179 -17.83 1.87 17.53
CA ARG A 179 -16.74 2.27 18.46
C ARG A 179 -16.87 3.66 19.05
N ILE A 180 -17.59 4.56 18.42
CA ILE A 180 -17.85 5.90 18.93
C ILE A 180 -19.13 5.86 19.75
N LYS A 181 -19.11 6.43 20.96
CA LYS A 181 -20.29 6.45 21.84
C LYS A 181 -21.44 7.29 21.28
N ASN A 182 -21.12 8.42 20.65
CA ASN A 182 -22.09 9.31 20.02
C ASN A 182 -21.64 9.69 18.60
N PRO A 183 -21.83 8.81 17.59
CA PRO A 183 -21.39 9.07 16.22
C PRO A 183 -22.02 10.32 15.59
N LEU A 184 -23.23 10.69 16.03
CA LEU A 184 -23.98 11.85 15.52
C LEU A 184 -23.28 13.19 15.78
N GLU A 185 -22.41 13.27 16.80
CA GLU A 185 -21.61 14.47 17.08
C GLU A 185 -20.61 14.79 15.95
N TYR A 186 -20.26 13.79 15.15
CA TYR A 186 -19.26 13.87 14.08
C TYR A 186 -19.89 13.80 12.69
N SER A 187 -21.22 13.95 12.58
CA SER A 187 -21.96 13.76 11.32
C SER A 187 -21.51 14.72 10.22
N SER A 188 -21.17 15.97 10.55
CA SER A 188 -20.64 16.95 9.59
C SER A 188 -19.32 16.48 8.98
N PHE A 189 -18.35 16.07 9.81
CA PHE A 189 -17.06 15.54 9.33
C PHE A 189 -17.23 14.28 8.48
N PHE A 190 -18.12 13.38 8.89
CA PHE A 190 -18.40 12.21 8.06
C PHE A 190 -18.98 12.63 6.71
N GLN A 191 -19.90 13.60 6.67
CA GLN A 191 -20.46 14.10 5.43
C GLN A 191 -19.42 14.79 4.54
N GLU A 192 -18.62 15.71 5.08
CA GLU A 192 -17.56 16.42 4.36
C GLU A 192 -16.54 15.44 3.76
N ILE A 193 -16.00 14.53 4.59
CA ILE A 193 -15.07 13.50 4.10
C ILE A 193 -15.73 12.61 3.04
N LYS A 194 -17.03 12.30 3.17
CA LYS A 194 -17.75 11.51 2.15
C LYS A 194 -17.80 12.21 0.81
N GLU A 195 -18.09 13.51 0.84
CA GLU A 195 -18.15 14.36 -0.34
C GLU A 195 -16.78 14.39 -1.02
N SER A 196 -15.70 14.71 -0.29
CA SER A 196 -14.33 14.71 -0.82
C SER A 196 -13.86 13.33 -1.30
N VAL A 197 -14.22 12.23 -0.62
CA VAL A 197 -13.92 10.86 -1.08
C VAL A 197 -14.60 10.56 -2.41
N ASN A 198 -15.87 10.96 -2.57
CA ASN A 198 -16.60 10.71 -3.80
C ASN A 198 -16.07 11.55 -4.97
N GLU A 199 -15.73 12.81 -4.71
CA GLU A 199 -15.10 13.68 -5.70
C GLU A 199 -13.74 13.11 -6.13
N ALA A 200 -12.83 12.86 -5.18
CA ALA A 200 -11.53 12.26 -5.45
C ALA A 200 -11.65 10.93 -6.20
N TYR A 201 -12.66 10.10 -5.88
CA TYR A 201 -12.90 8.84 -6.57
C TYR A 201 -13.38 9.05 -8.01
N ASN A 202 -14.43 9.85 -8.22
CA ASN A 202 -15.05 10.02 -9.54
C ASN A 202 -14.12 10.75 -10.50
N GLU A 203 -13.59 11.90 -10.08
CA GLU A 203 -12.75 12.74 -10.94
C GLU A 203 -11.43 12.04 -11.27
N SER A 204 -10.78 11.40 -10.30
CA SER A 204 -9.56 10.65 -10.58
C SER A 204 -9.80 9.51 -11.56
N LEU A 205 -10.91 8.78 -11.47
CA LEU A 205 -11.20 7.71 -12.42
C LEU A 205 -11.51 8.23 -13.83
N LEU A 206 -12.13 9.41 -13.96
CA LEU A 206 -12.33 10.06 -15.25
C LEU A 206 -11.00 10.50 -15.86
N ILE A 207 -10.13 11.13 -15.06
CA ILE A 207 -8.78 11.52 -15.49
C ILE A 207 -7.99 10.29 -15.96
N LEU A 208 -7.97 9.21 -15.16
CA LEU A 208 -7.28 7.97 -15.51
C LEU A 208 -7.79 7.33 -16.81
N GLN A 209 -9.06 7.48 -17.16
CA GLN A 209 -9.60 6.96 -18.43
C GLN A 209 -9.07 7.72 -19.65
N SER A 210 -8.69 8.98 -19.49
CA SER A 210 -8.11 9.80 -20.56
C SER A 210 -6.61 9.57 -20.77
N LEU A 211 -5.94 8.96 -19.78
CA LEU A 211 -4.51 8.70 -19.79
C LEU A 211 -4.13 7.41 -20.54
N PRO A 212 -2.92 7.32 -21.10
CA PRO A 212 -2.41 6.04 -21.60
C PRO A 212 -2.21 5.06 -20.42
N PRO A 213 -2.67 3.79 -20.54
CA PRO A 213 -2.54 2.81 -19.46
C PRO A 213 -1.09 2.44 -19.16
N TYR A 214 -0.21 2.47 -20.16
CA TYR A 214 1.20 2.16 -20.01
C TYR A 214 2.03 3.22 -20.75
N PRO A 215 2.21 4.42 -20.16
CA PRO A 215 2.92 5.51 -20.82
C PRO A 215 4.38 5.10 -21.12
N GLU A 216 4.76 5.19 -22.39
CA GLU A 216 6.14 5.01 -22.84
C GLU A 216 6.81 6.38 -22.91
N LEU A 217 7.30 6.86 -21.77
CA LEU A 217 7.76 8.25 -21.59
C LEU A 217 8.83 8.71 -22.58
N ASP A 218 9.63 7.79 -23.15
CA ASP A 218 10.67 8.10 -24.14
C ASP A 218 10.11 8.39 -25.55
N LYS A 219 8.85 8.01 -25.81
CA LYS A 219 8.17 8.22 -27.10
C LYS A 219 7.22 9.42 -27.11
N LEU A 220 6.95 10.00 -25.94
CA LEU A 220 6.01 11.10 -25.79
C LEU A 220 6.67 12.43 -26.16
N SER A 221 5.90 13.29 -26.82
CA SER A 221 6.27 14.68 -27.06
C SER A 221 6.29 15.47 -25.76
N GLY A 222 7.01 16.61 -25.76
CA GLY A 222 7.02 17.52 -24.62
C GLY A 222 5.62 17.99 -24.21
N LYS A 223 4.71 18.18 -25.17
CA LYS A 223 3.31 18.54 -24.91
C LYS A 223 2.58 17.41 -24.18
N GLU A 224 2.66 16.18 -24.67
CA GLU A 224 2.02 15.01 -24.03
C GLU A 224 2.55 14.80 -22.61
N LEU A 225 3.85 14.99 -22.37
CA LEU A 225 4.43 14.91 -21.03
C LEU A 225 3.85 15.97 -20.09
N ILE A 226 3.69 17.22 -20.55
CA ILE A 226 3.09 18.31 -19.77
C ILE A 226 1.63 17.99 -19.45
N ASP A 227 0.87 17.54 -20.45
CA ASP A 227 -0.56 17.23 -20.30
C ASP A 227 -0.76 16.10 -19.27
N ILE A 228 0.00 15.00 -19.39
CA ILE A 228 -0.03 13.89 -18.43
C ILE A 228 0.36 14.37 -17.02
N ASN A 229 1.44 15.17 -16.90
CA ASN A 229 1.88 15.68 -15.61
C ASN A 229 0.82 16.57 -14.94
N SER A 230 0.11 17.38 -15.72
CA SER A 230 -1.00 18.20 -15.23
C SER A 230 -2.14 17.34 -14.70
N GLN A 231 -2.51 16.28 -15.42
CA GLN A 231 -3.59 15.37 -15.03
C GLN A 231 -3.29 14.63 -13.71
N TYR A 232 -2.06 14.14 -13.49
CA TYR A 232 -1.70 13.54 -12.19
C TYR A 232 -1.62 14.57 -11.06
N ARG A 233 -1.28 15.83 -11.37
CA ARG A 233 -1.32 16.92 -10.38
C ARG A 233 -2.75 17.24 -9.95
N GLU A 234 -3.69 17.20 -10.89
CA GLU A 234 -5.11 17.38 -10.60
C GLU A 234 -5.65 16.28 -9.66
N ILE A 235 -5.33 15.01 -9.92
CA ILE A 235 -5.59 13.91 -8.97
C ILE A 235 -5.00 14.21 -7.59
N THR A 236 -3.78 14.74 -7.54
CA THR A 236 -3.11 15.08 -6.29
C THR A 236 -3.85 16.17 -5.51
N HIS A 237 -4.45 17.16 -6.18
CA HIS A 237 -5.22 18.22 -5.51
C HIS A 237 -6.42 17.67 -4.76
N PHE A 238 -7.24 16.81 -5.39
CA PHE A 238 -8.38 16.18 -4.73
C PHE A 238 -7.96 15.35 -3.50
N LEU A 239 -6.82 14.67 -3.59
CA LEU A 239 -6.31 13.87 -2.48
C LEU A 239 -5.77 14.72 -1.33
N VAL A 240 -5.16 15.87 -1.61
CA VAL A 240 -4.68 16.82 -0.60
C VAL A 240 -5.86 17.40 0.18
N GLU A 241 -6.90 17.87 -0.52
CA GLU A 241 -8.12 18.37 0.10
C GLU A 241 -8.76 17.32 1.03
N LEU A 242 -8.96 16.09 0.53
CA LEU A 242 -9.44 14.98 1.34
C LEU A 242 -8.53 14.68 2.55
N ARG A 243 -7.20 14.76 2.38
CA ARG A 243 -6.26 14.51 3.47
C ARG A 243 -6.38 15.56 4.56
N ASP A 244 -6.62 16.82 4.21
CA ASP A 244 -6.73 17.92 5.16
C ASP A 244 -8.01 17.78 6.00
N GLU A 245 -9.15 17.47 5.37
CA GLU A 245 -10.40 17.14 6.09
C GLU A 245 -10.23 15.98 7.09
N VAL A 246 -9.52 14.93 6.67
CA VAL A 246 -9.21 13.78 7.53
C VAL A 246 -8.28 14.16 8.68
N ASP A 247 -7.35 15.08 8.47
CA ASP A 247 -6.41 15.56 9.50
C ASP A 247 -7.14 16.38 10.56
N GLU A 248 -8.04 17.27 10.14
CA GLU A 248 -8.90 18.03 11.04
C GLU A 248 -9.77 17.11 11.89
N PHE A 249 -10.41 16.12 11.25
CA PHE A 249 -11.22 15.14 11.96
C PHE A 249 -10.40 14.31 12.95
N GLU A 250 -9.20 13.86 12.58
CA GLU A 250 -8.32 13.13 13.50
C GLU A 250 -7.95 13.98 14.72
N ASN A 251 -7.64 15.26 14.53
CA ASN A 251 -7.28 16.17 15.62
C ASN A 251 -8.46 16.34 16.60
N LEU A 252 -9.68 16.49 16.08
CA LEU A 252 -10.88 16.54 16.92
C LEU A 252 -11.07 15.26 17.73
N LEU A 253 -10.94 14.08 17.11
CA LEU A 253 -11.05 12.80 17.80
C LEU A 253 -10.00 12.64 18.90
N ARG A 254 -8.77 13.10 18.67
CA ARG A 254 -7.70 13.11 19.69
C ARG A 254 -8.07 14.03 20.85
N TYR A 255 -8.55 15.24 20.55
CA TYR A 255 -8.99 16.20 21.57
C TYR A 255 -10.14 15.64 22.43
N LYS A 256 -11.10 14.97 21.79
CA LYS A 256 -12.25 14.30 22.44
C LYS A 256 -11.90 12.95 23.07
N LYS A 257 -10.65 12.48 22.96
CA LYS A 257 -10.13 11.23 23.52
C LYS A 257 -10.85 9.97 23.01
N GLU A 258 -11.25 9.95 21.74
CA GLU A 258 -11.86 8.80 21.05
C GLU A 258 -10.80 7.75 20.65
N ALA A 259 -10.01 7.27 21.61
CA ALA A 259 -8.80 6.47 21.38
C ALA A 259 -9.06 5.14 20.64
N ASP A 260 -10.23 4.53 20.85
CA ASP A 260 -10.61 3.26 20.22
C ASP A 260 -10.93 3.38 18.73
N PHE A 261 -11.27 4.59 18.28
CA PHE A 261 -11.62 4.87 16.90
C PHE A 261 -10.54 5.63 16.13
N VAL A 262 -9.86 6.60 16.77
CA VAL A 262 -8.89 7.49 16.11
C VAL A 262 -7.83 6.73 15.29
N ARG A 263 -7.38 5.56 15.76
CA ARG A 263 -6.41 4.71 15.05
C ARG A 263 -6.83 4.30 13.64
N TYR A 264 -8.13 4.24 13.34
CA TYR A 264 -8.65 3.93 12.01
C TYR A 264 -8.50 5.14 11.09
N VAL A 265 -8.81 6.34 11.60
CA VAL A 265 -8.61 7.62 10.90
C VAL A 265 -7.11 7.85 10.64
N THR A 266 -6.24 7.61 11.63
CA THR A 266 -4.78 7.71 11.46
C THR A 266 -4.26 6.82 10.33
N LYS A 267 -4.76 5.58 10.21
CA LYS A 267 -4.36 4.66 9.13
C LYS A 267 -4.85 5.14 7.77
N PHE A 268 -6.08 5.63 7.70
CA PHE A 268 -6.64 6.21 6.48
C PHE A 268 -5.83 7.43 6.03
N LYS A 269 -5.51 8.34 6.95
CA LYS A 269 -4.63 9.50 6.70
C LYS A 269 -3.24 9.09 6.21
N LYS A 270 -2.65 8.04 6.80
CA LYS A 270 -1.32 7.53 6.38
C LYS A 270 -1.35 7.03 4.94
N ASP A 271 -2.40 6.32 4.53
CA ASP A 271 -2.54 5.86 3.14
C ASP A 271 -2.72 7.02 2.16
N LEU A 272 -3.53 8.03 2.49
CA LEU A 272 -3.66 9.26 1.69
C LEU A 272 -2.31 9.96 1.54
N THR A 273 -1.59 10.14 2.65
CA THR A 273 -0.26 10.78 2.67
C THR A 273 0.73 10.04 1.79
N ASN A 274 0.76 8.70 1.88
CA ASN A 274 1.64 7.88 1.05
C ASN A 274 1.27 7.98 -0.44
N LEU A 275 -0.01 7.99 -0.79
CA LEU A 275 -0.46 8.12 -2.19
C LEU A 275 -0.10 9.49 -2.78
N ILE A 276 -0.37 10.57 -2.04
CA ILE A 276 0.01 11.94 -2.43
C ILE A 276 1.53 12.01 -2.65
N SER A 277 2.31 11.43 -1.73
CA SER A 277 3.77 11.42 -1.82
C SER A 277 4.26 10.57 -3.00
N TYR A 278 3.60 9.44 -3.29
CA TYR A 278 3.90 8.61 -4.44
C TYR A 278 3.67 9.35 -5.76
N LEU A 279 2.51 10.00 -5.91
CA LEU A 279 2.20 10.85 -7.06
C LEU A 279 3.26 11.95 -7.23
N ASN A 280 3.53 12.71 -6.18
CA ASN A 280 4.48 13.83 -6.24
C ASN A 280 5.91 13.39 -6.56
N ILE A 281 6.41 12.33 -5.91
CA ILE A 281 7.82 11.94 -5.99
C ILE A 281 8.08 11.06 -7.21
N LYS A 282 7.31 9.98 -7.39
CA LYS A 282 7.61 8.92 -8.36
C LYS A 282 6.91 9.11 -9.71
N ILE A 283 5.83 9.89 -9.77
CA ILE A 283 5.11 10.17 -11.02
C ILE A 283 5.40 11.60 -11.50
N ASN A 284 4.88 12.61 -10.80
CA ASN A 284 5.06 14.01 -11.17
C ASN A 284 6.53 14.45 -11.12
N GLY A 285 7.32 13.94 -10.17
CA GLY A 285 8.77 14.21 -10.10
C GLY A 285 9.53 13.71 -11.33
N VAL A 286 9.25 12.47 -11.76
CA VAL A 286 9.85 11.88 -12.96
C VAL A 286 9.41 12.61 -14.23
N LEU A 287 8.12 12.92 -14.34
CA LEU A 287 7.57 13.69 -15.46
C LEU A 287 8.18 15.10 -15.51
N GLY A 288 8.26 15.79 -14.36
CA GLY A 288 8.85 17.11 -14.23
C GLY A 288 10.31 17.14 -14.65
N TYR A 289 11.11 16.16 -14.20
CA TYR A 289 12.50 16.03 -14.65
C TYR A 289 12.59 15.85 -16.17
N ARG A 290 11.79 14.95 -16.75
CA ARG A 290 11.76 14.72 -18.20
C ARG A 290 11.33 15.96 -19.00
N ILE A 291 10.33 16.69 -18.52
CA ILE A 291 9.88 17.95 -19.15
C ILE A 291 11.01 18.98 -19.12
N SER A 292 11.67 19.16 -17.97
CA SER A 292 12.75 20.16 -17.82
C SER A 292 14.00 19.86 -18.66
N THR A 293 14.23 18.58 -18.96
CA THR A 293 15.36 18.10 -19.77
C THR A 293 14.98 17.85 -21.23
N TYR A 294 13.72 18.07 -21.60
CA TYR A 294 13.24 17.89 -22.97
C TYR A 294 13.91 18.93 -23.85
N LYS A 295 14.87 18.49 -24.68
CA LYS A 295 15.56 19.38 -25.61
C LYS A 295 14.55 19.89 -26.64
N PHE A 296 14.15 21.15 -26.50
CA PHE A 296 13.61 21.89 -27.62
C PHE A 296 14.66 21.85 -28.72
N LYS A 297 14.34 21.24 -29.86
CA LYS A 297 15.03 21.58 -31.10
C LYS A 297 14.68 23.04 -31.36
N HIS A 298 15.46 23.97 -30.80
CA HIS A 298 15.51 25.32 -31.33
C HIS A 298 15.89 25.16 -32.80
N SER A 299 14.89 25.43 -33.64
CA SER A 299 15.01 25.57 -35.08
C SER A 299 15.47 26.98 -35.37
#